data_AF-A0A357ACH7-F1
#
_entry.id   AF-A0A357ACH7-F1
#
_cell.length_a   1.000
_cell.length_b   1.000
_cell.length_c   1.000
_cell.angle_alpha   90.00
_cell.angle_beta   90.00
_cell.angle_gamma   90.00
#
_symmetry.space_group_name_H-M   'P 1'
#
loop_
_entity.id
_entity.type
_entity.pdbx_description
1 polymer ?
#
loop_
_entity_poly.entity_id
_entity_poly.type
_entity_poly.pdbx_seq_one_letter_code
_entity_poly.pdbx_strand_id
1 'polypeptide(L)' 'MGMPEEVRERIFEQGFTTKAVGKGTGLGMAIAKSIITQKHGGKITCTSQLSKGTGLEISIPI' A
#
# COMPACT_ATOMS: atom_id res chain seq x y z
N MET A 1 14.92 -6.62 -3.31
CA MET A 1 13.48 -6.51 -2.97
C MET A 1 13.25 -5.29 -2.08
N GLY A 2 12.09 -4.65 -2.15
CA GLY A 2 11.77 -3.38 -1.48
C GLY A 2 11.26 -2.33 -2.49
N MET A 3 10.94 -1.13 -2.01
CA MET A 3 10.40 -0.03 -2.82
C MET A 3 11.23 1.25 -2.68
N PRO A 4 11.46 2.00 -3.78
CA PRO A 4 11.89 3.40 -3.72
C PRO A 4 10.87 4.27 -2.97
N GLU A 5 11.33 5.41 -2.45
CA GLU A 5 10.50 6.35 -1.69
C GLU A 5 9.29 6.85 -2.49
N GLU A 6 9.51 7.25 -3.74
CA GLU A 6 8.47 7.68 -4.69
C GLU A 6 7.37 6.63 -4.92
N VAL A 7 7.72 5.33 -4.89
CA VAL A 7 6.75 4.24 -5.01
C VAL A 7 6.01 4.10 -3.70
N ARG A 8 6.72 4.09 -2.56
CA ARG A 8 6.18 3.96 -1.20
C ARG A 8 5.11 5.01 -0.91
N GLU A 9 5.33 6.25 -1.31
CA GLU A 9 4.38 7.36 -1.09
C GLU A 9 3.07 7.17 -1.86
N ARG A 10 3.14 6.51 -3.01
CA ARG A 10 2.04 6.36 -3.96
C ARG A 10 1.33 5.01 -3.87
N ILE A 11 1.83 4.05 -3.09
CA ILE A 11 1.28 2.68 -3.08
C ILE A 11 -0.19 2.60 -2.73
N PHE A 12 -0.73 3.59 -2.01
CA PHE A 12 -2.14 3.64 -1.62
C PHE A 12 -3.01 4.49 -2.55
N GLU A 13 -2.43 5.10 -3.59
CA GLU A 13 -3.17 5.80 -4.63
C GLU A 13 -3.98 4.79 -5.45
N GLN A 14 -5.23 5.12 -5.72
CA GLN A 14 -6.09 4.28 -6.52
C GLN A 14 -5.58 4.20 -7.95
N GLY A 15 -5.33 2.97 -8.42
CA GLY A 15 -4.87 2.72 -9.79
C GLY A 15 -3.35 2.79 -9.96
N PHE A 16 -2.60 3.16 -8.93
CA PHE A 16 -1.14 3.20 -9.03
C PHE A 16 -0.55 1.78 -9.10
N THR A 17 0.32 1.54 -10.07
CA THR A 17 1.08 0.30 -10.19
C THR A 17 2.40 0.52 -10.90
N THR A 18 3.43 -0.22 -10.48
CA THR A 18 4.72 -0.31 -11.18
C THR A 18 4.74 -1.39 -12.26
N LYS A 19 3.66 -2.17 -12.37
CA LYS A 19 3.53 -3.20 -13.40
C LYS A 19 3.20 -2.56 -14.75
N ALA A 20 3.65 -3.22 -15.82
CA ALA A 20 3.29 -2.83 -17.17
C ALA A 20 1.76 -2.81 -17.39
N VAL A 21 1.32 -2.09 -18.41
CA VAL A 21 -0.09 -1.98 -18.81
C VAL A 21 -0.71 -3.37 -18.95
N GLY A 22 -1.89 -3.55 -18.34
CA GLY A 22 -2.62 -4.82 -18.35
C GLY A 22 -2.10 -5.90 -17.39
N LYS A 23 -1.02 -5.66 -16.64
CA LYS A 23 -0.47 -6.63 -15.66
C LYS A 23 -0.80 -6.31 -14.20
N GLY A 24 -1.33 -5.12 -13.92
CA GLY A 24 -1.76 -4.71 -12.60
C GLY A 24 -2.82 -3.62 -12.70
N THR A 25 -3.86 -3.72 -11.88
CA THR A 25 -4.94 -2.72 -11.81
C THR A 25 -4.62 -1.59 -10.82
N GLY A 26 -3.65 -1.81 -9.92
CA GLY A 26 -3.30 -0.82 -8.88
C GLY A 26 -4.40 -0.59 -7.84
N LEU A 27 -5.39 -1.48 -7.74
CA LEU A 27 -6.55 -1.27 -6.84
C LEU A 27 -6.38 -1.89 -5.45
N GLY A 28 -5.56 -2.94 -5.30
CA GLY A 28 -5.52 -3.74 -4.07
C GLY A 28 -5.15 -2.93 -2.81
N MET A 29 -4.11 -2.10 -2.88
CA MET A 29 -3.66 -1.30 -1.73
C MET A 29 -4.61 -0.14 -1.42
N ALA A 30 -5.23 0.48 -2.42
CA ALA A 30 -6.25 1.50 -2.21
C ALA A 30 -7.49 0.91 -1.53
N ILE A 31 -7.94 -0.28 -1.96
CA ILE A 31 -9.05 -1.01 -1.33
C ILE A 31 -8.69 -1.37 0.12
N ALA A 32 -7.50 -1.93 0.37
CA ALA A 32 -7.05 -2.27 1.72
C ALA A 32 -7.07 -1.04 2.65
N LYS A 33 -6.51 0.09 2.21
CA LYS A 33 -6.54 1.34 2.98
C LYS A 33 -7.97 1.79 3.26
N SER A 34 -8.86 1.75 2.26
CA SER A 34 -10.26 2.12 2.43
C SER A 34 -10.97 1.23 3.46
N ILE A 35 -10.83 -0.10 3.36
CA ILE A 35 -11.42 -1.05 4.32
C ILE A 35 -10.90 -0.76 5.73
N ILE A 36 -9.58 -0.68 5.91
CA ILE A 36 -8.96 -0.49 7.22
C ILE A 36 -9.39 0.84 7.84
N THR A 37 -9.33 1.94 7.09
CA THR A 37 -9.60 3.28 7.62
C THR A 37 -11.09 3.61 7.73
N GLN A 38 -11.88 3.28 6.70
CA GLN A 38 -13.29 3.70 6.62
C GLN A 38 -14.22 2.71 7.29
N LYS A 39 -13.99 1.40 7.11
CA LYS A 39 -14.88 0.36 7.67
C LYS A 39 -14.49 -0.01 9.09
N HIS A 40 -13.19 -0.03 9.39
CA HIS A 40 -12.70 -0.47 10.69
C HIS A 40 -12.15 0.65 11.57
N GLY A 41 -12.12 1.91 11.11
CA GLY A 41 -11.58 3.04 11.88
C GLY A 41 -10.08 2.88 12.23
N GLY A 42 -9.38 2.02 11.50
CA GLY A 42 -8.00 1.66 11.74
C GLY A 42 -7.00 2.48 10.94
N LYS A 43 -5.74 2.06 11.03
CA LYS A 43 -4.60 2.67 10.33
C LYS A 43 -3.81 1.59 9.61
N ILE A 44 -3.30 1.93 8.43
CA ILE A 44 -2.30 1.14 7.71
C ILE A 44 -1.08 2.00 7.43
N THR A 45 0.11 1.48 7.67
CA THR A 45 1.38 2.14 7.36
C THR A 45 2.29 1.20 6.56
N CYS A 46 3.21 1.78 5.79
CA CYS A 46 4.18 1.01 5.01
C CYS A 46 5.60 1.50 5.30
N THR A 47 6.45 0.55 5.68
CA THR A 47 7.88 0.76 5.83
C THR A 47 8.58 -0.08 4.77
N SER A 48 9.32 0.56 3.87
CA SER A 48 10.05 -0.13 2.83
C SER A 48 11.36 0.59 2.55
N GLN A 49 12.40 -0.19 2.28
CA GLN A 49 13.67 0.31 1.79
C GLN A 49 14.14 -0.61 0.66
N LEU A 50 14.66 0.00 -0.41
CA LEU A 50 15.22 -0.75 -1.53
C LEU A 50 16.30 -1.72 -1.04
N SER A 51 16.25 -2.94 -1.56
CA SER A 51 17.12 -4.06 -1.18
C SER A 51 16.98 -4.58 0.26
N LYS A 52 16.09 -4.03 1.09
CA LYS A 52 15.80 -4.55 2.45
C LYS A 52 14.40 -5.15 2.63
N GLY A 53 13.53 -5.01 1.64
CA GLY A 53 12.16 -5.53 1.68
C GLY A 53 11.12 -4.49 2.10
N THR A 54 9.92 -4.98 2.43
CA THR A 54 8.73 -4.18 2.71
C THR A 54 7.97 -4.77 3.88
N GLY A 55 7.55 -3.92 4.82
CA GLY A 55 6.62 -4.22 5.89
C GLY A 55 5.36 -3.35 5.78
N LEU A 56 4.21 -3.95 6.09
CA LEU A 56 2.94 -3.27 6.26
C LEU A 56 2.47 -3.51 7.70
N GLU A 57 2.09 -2.45 8.38
CA GLU A 57 1.55 -2.51 9.74
C GLU A 57 0.09 -2.05 9.69
N ILE A 58 -0.79 -2.79 10.36
CA ILE A 58 -2.23 -2.54 10.42
C ILE A 58 -2.64 -2.49 11.88
N SER A 59 -3.36 -1.44 12.27
CA SER A 59 -3.89 -1.26 13.62
C SER A 59 -5.39 -1.03 13.55
N ILE A 60 -6.17 -1.79 14.30
CA ILE A 60 -7.64 -1.68 14.37
C ILE A 60 -8.04 -1.38 15.82
N PRO A 61 -8.92 -0.40 16.10
CA PRO A 61 -9.48 -0.16 17.43
C PRO A 61 -10.28 -1.37 17.95
N ILE A 62 -10.27 -1.58 19.27
CA ILE A 62 -11.05 -2.63 19.97
C ILE A 62 -12.42 -2.08 20.39
#